data_AF-A0A947JDF2-F1
#
_entry.id   AF-A0A947JDF2-F1
#
_cell.length_a   1.000
_cell.length_b   1.000
_cell.length_c   1.000
_cell.angle_alpha   90.00
_cell.angle_beta   90.00
_cell.angle_gamma   90.00
#
_symmetry.space_group_name_H-M   'P 1'
#
loop_
_entity.id
_entity.type
_entity.pdbx_description
1 polymer ?
#
loop_
_entity_poly.entity_id
_entity_poly.type
_entity_poly.pdbx_seq_one_letter_code
_entity_poly.pdbx_strand_id
1 'polypeptide(L)'
;MRVEKKKEQPRPEKFIPEQPIGKVVILIALTVASSALFWLAWNNILTNGIDWGAGTSNILTVVSTLLAFCLMFSLLAISEVLITKKVYLLLMAVVAAGTVFIFFIPSLWSFIGFILVALSFLYWRREVRIDIETRSKFLPHRTIGAGLKFAVTLLLLAICLIYYSFMVCGKDAGGRLLDTAVNTGTQTVNKVLKFYYKDKYHSDQELDEFIISISGLEQARLEFETGFSEIDSAITEGISSAQDEVVAEARNDLLATFDITAEGNETMDNVIRRIVEKNVDKYVNPYKELIPALIALALFFTLNIFSFIYRELIKSFGYLIFHILIWLKFIKVKKVMVEAEKITL
;
A
#
# COMPACT_ATOMS: atom_id res chain seq x y z
N MET A 1 -30.24 65.95 -2.82
CA MET A 1 -29.48 64.90 -2.09
C MET A 1 -28.06 64.86 -2.63
N ARG A 2 -27.07 65.32 -1.85
CA ARG A 2 -25.65 65.14 -2.18
C ARG A 2 -25.29 63.70 -1.82
N VAL A 3 -24.95 62.89 -2.81
CA VAL A 3 -24.34 61.58 -2.60
C VAL A 3 -22.93 61.85 -2.07
N GLU A 4 -22.73 61.74 -0.76
CA GLU A 4 -21.39 61.76 -0.19
C GLU A 4 -20.59 60.61 -0.80
N LYS A 5 -19.53 60.95 -1.53
CA LYS A 5 -18.55 59.96 -2.01
C LYS A 5 -17.98 59.27 -0.77
N LYS A 6 -18.41 58.02 -0.54
CA LYS A 6 -17.84 57.13 0.48
C LYS A 6 -16.32 57.10 0.21
N LYS A 7 -15.52 57.70 1.10
CA LYS A 7 -14.06 57.64 1.03
C LYS A 7 -13.70 56.16 0.90
N GLU A 8 -13.01 55.80 -0.17
CA GLU A 8 -12.47 54.45 -0.33
C GLU A 8 -11.63 54.18 0.92
N GLN A 9 -12.12 53.29 1.78
CA GLN A 9 -11.31 52.82 2.89
C GLN A 9 -10.04 52.20 2.29
N PRO A 10 -8.86 52.59 2.77
CA PRO A 10 -7.61 52.01 2.27
C PRO A 10 -7.73 50.50 2.37
N ARG A 11 -7.50 49.80 1.26
CA ARG A 11 -7.54 48.33 1.24
C ARG A 11 -6.63 47.85 2.37
N PRO A 12 -7.09 46.91 3.22
CA PRO A 12 -6.30 46.44 4.34
C PRO A 12 -4.92 46.03 3.82
N GLU A 13 -3.88 46.59 4.45
CA GLU A 13 -2.49 46.27 4.14
C GLU A 13 -2.35 44.74 4.08
N LYS A 14 -1.68 44.22 3.04
CA LYS A 14 -1.54 42.77 2.87
C LYS A 14 -1.01 42.16 4.17
N PHE A 15 -1.78 41.22 4.75
CA PHE A 15 -1.46 40.57 6.02
C PHE A 15 -0.09 39.86 6.06
N ILE A 16 0.53 39.61 4.91
CA ILE A 16 1.80 38.89 4.79
C ILE A 16 2.79 39.74 3.97
N PRO A 17 3.90 40.20 4.57
CA PRO A 17 4.94 40.93 3.85
C PRO A 17 5.62 40.02 2.81
N GLU A 18 6.09 40.61 1.71
CA GLU A 18 6.85 39.86 0.72
C GLU A 18 8.12 39.27 1.36
N GLN A 19 8.29 37.96 1.18
CA GLN A 19 9.45 37.24 1.70
C GLN A 19 10.64 37.44 0.77
N PRO A 20 11.88 37.49 1.30
CA PRO A 20 13.07 37.55 0.47
C PRO A 20 13.16 36.30 -0.42
N ILE A 21 13.56 36.49 -1.68
CA ILE A 21 13.54 35.44 -2.73
C ILE A 21 14.30 34.19 -2.28
N GLY A 22 15.45 34.33 -1.61
CA GLY A 22 16.23 33.18 -1.13
C GLY A 22 15.45 32.25 -0.19
N LYS A 23 14.63 32.81 0.71
CA LYS A 23 13.77 32.00 1.59
C LYS A 23 12.68 31.28 0.81
N VAL A 24 12.08 31.95 -0.17
CA VAL A 24 11.06 31.35 -1.04
C VAL A 24 11.64 30.16 -1.80
N VAL A 25 12.84 30.31 -2.39
CA VAL A 25 13.51 29.24 -3.13
C VAL A 25 13.83 28.05 -2.23
N ILE A 26 14.34 28.28 -1.01
CA ILE A 26 14.62 27.21 -0.04
C ILE A 26 13.34 26.44 0.31
N LEU A 27 12.23 27.13 0.59
CA LEU A 27 10.95 26.47 0.89
C LEU A 27 10.44 25.62 -0.28
N ILE A 28 10.49 26.15 -1.50
CA ILE A 28 10.08 25.41 -2.70
C ILE A 28 10.95 24.17 -2.87
N ALA A 29 12.27 24.29 -2.73
CA ALA A 29 13.20 23.17 -2.85
C ALA A 29 12.92 22.09 -1.79
N LEU A 30 12.68 22.49 -0.54
CA LEU A 30 12.32 21.56 0.54
C LEU A 30 10.99 20.86 0.27
N THR A 31 9.96 21.59 -0.19
CA THR A 31 8.66 20.99 -0.53
C THR A 31 8.81 19.98 -1.67
N VAL A 32 9.53 20.33 -2.75
CA VAL A 32 9.76 19.42 -3.88
C VAL A 32 10.57 18.19 -3.44
N ALA A 33 11.64 18.38 -2.67
CA ALA A 33 12.45 17.27 -2.14
C ALA A 33 11.63 16.34 -1.24
N SER A 34 10.77 16.88 -0.37
CA SER A 34 9.89 16.08 0.48
C SER A 34 8.85 15.29 -0.32
N SER A 35 8.35 15.86 -1.42
CA SER A 35 7.45 15.17 -2.33
C SER A 35 8.17 14.03 -3.05
N ALA A 36 9.38 14.27 -3.55
CA ALA A 36 10.21 13.23 -4.15
C ALA A 36 10.53 12.10 -3.15
N LEU A 37 10.87 12.43 -1.90
CA LEU A 37 11.09 11.42 -0.85
C LEU A 37 9.85 10.58 -0.57
N PHE A 38 8.66 11.18 -0.56
CA PHE A 38 7.41 10.45 -0.40
C PHE A 38 7.20 9.46 -1.55
N TRP A 39 7.34 9.90 -2.81
CA TRP A 39 7.15 9.02 -3.95
C TRP A 39 8.24 7.94 -4.06
N LEU A 40 9.48 8.23 -3.66
CA LEU A 40 10.53 7.23 -3.55
C LEU A 40 10.18 6.15 -2.51
N ALA A 41 9.72 6.56 -1.32
CA ALA A 41 9.32 5.64 -0.26
C ALA A 41 8.12 4.77 -0.70
N TRP A 42 7.14 5.39 -1.38
CA TRP A 42 6.01 4.67 -1.95
C TRP A 42 6.43 3.68 -3.04
N ASN A 43 7.29 4.11 -3.97
CA ASN A 43 7.81 3.22 -5.02
C ASN A 43 8.55 2.02 -4.43
N ASN A 44 9.36 2.22 -3.38
CA ASN A 44 10.06 1.15 -2.66
C ASN A 44 9.08 0.09 -2.11
N ILE A 45 7.96 0.52 -1.48
CA ILE A 45 6.91 -0.40 -1.03
C ILE A 45 6.32 -1.19 -2.21
N LEU A 46 6.07 -0.54 -3.34
CA LEU A 46 5.46 -1.19 -4.51
C LEU A 46 6.39 -2.19 -5.19
N THR A 47 7.68 -1.86 -5.31
CA THR A 47 8.64 -2.74 -5.99
C THR A 47 9.04 -3.94 -5.15
N ASN A 48 9.25 -3.73 -3.84
CA ASN A 48 9.73 -4.77 -2.94
C ASN A 48 8.59 -5.57 -2.29
N GLY A 49 7.37 -5.06 -2.35
CA GLY A 49 6.23 -5.65 -1.64
C GLY A 49 6.36 -5.51 -0.12
N ILE A 50 5.37 -6.03 0.59
CA ILE A 50 5.38 -6.12 2.06
C ILE A 50 5.51 -7.59 2.42
N ASP A 51 6.73 -8.04 2.70
CA ASP A 51 6.98 -9.41 3.18
C ASP A 51 6.72 -9.52 4.69
N TRP A 52 5.51 -9.92 5.08
CA TRP A 52 5.14 -10.03 6.51
C TRP A 52 6.06 -10.94 7.33
N GLY A 53 6.87 -11.81 6.71
CA GLY A 53 7.90 -12.61 7.38
C GLY A 53 9.13 -11.81 7.82
N ALA A 54 9.42 -10.67 7.18
CA ALA A 54 10.61 -9.85 7.43
C ALA A 54 10.50 -8.93 8.67
N GLY A 55 9.43 -9.07 9.45
CA GLY A 55 9.28 -8.46 10.79
C GLY A 55 9.46 -6.93 10.83
N THR A 56 10.50 -6.49 11.54
CA THR A 56 10.76 -5.07 11.87
C THR A 56 11.10 -4.19 10.66
N SER A 57 11.68 -4.77 9.60
CA SER A 57 12.09 -4.04 8.39
C SER A 57 10.90 -3.44 7.63
N ASN A 58 9.78 -4.17 7.57
CA ASN A 58 8.55 -3.67 6.95
C ASN A 58 7.87 -2.60 7.77
N ILE A 59 7.84 -2.76 9.09
CA ILE A 59 7.31 -1.72 9.98
C ILE A 59 8.08 -0.42 9.75
N LEU A 60 9.41 -0.49 9.66
CA LEU A 60 10.24 0.68 9.38
C LEU A 60 9.91 1.30 8.02
N THR A 61 9.67 0.49 6.99
CA THR A 61 9.34 0.95 5.62
C THR A 61 7.96 1.63 5.57
N VAL A 62 6.96 1.05 6.25
CA VAL A 62 5.62 1.65 6.36
C VAL A 62 5.67 2.95 7.15
N VAL A 63 6.38 2.96 8.29
CA VAL A 63 6.54 4.14 9.14
C VAL A 63 7.32 5.24 8.41
N SER A 64 8.39 4.92 7.69
CA SER A 64 9.17 5.91 6.95
C SER A 64 8.37 6.54 5.82
N THR A 65 7.56 5.75 5.11
CA THR A 65 6.64 6.25 4.07
C THR A 65 5.57 7.16 4.66
N LEU A 66 5.01 6.78 5.81
CA LEU A 66 4.06 7.59 6.57
C LEU A 66 4.68 8.93 7.00
N LEU A 67 5.91 8.91 7.52
CA LEU A 67 6.64 10.11 7.92
C LEU A 67 6.92 11.01 6.71
N ALA A 68 7.34 10.44 5.57
CA ALA A 68 7.56 11.19 4.33
C ALA A 68 6.26 11.83 3.80
N PHE A 69 5.14 11.10 3.88
CA PHE A 69 3.82 11.63 3.54
C PHE A 69 3.45 12.83 4.42
N CYS A 70 3.61 12.71 5.74
CA CYS A 70 3.32 13.80 6.67
C CYS A 70 4.21 15.02 6.41
N LEU A 71 5.51 14.79 6.22
CA LEU A 71 6.49 15.82 5.91
C LEU A 71 6.11 16.59 4.65
N MET A 72 5.73 15.89 3.57
CA MET A 72 5.33 16.49 2.30
C MET A 72 4.14 17.45 2.49
N PHE A 73 3.05 17.00 3.13
CA PHE A 73 1.89 17.86 3.36
C PHE A 73 2.22 19.02 4.28
N SER A 74 2.94 18.79 5.38
CA SER A 74 3.26 19.84 6.33
C SER A 74 4.12 20.94 5.70
N LEU A 75 5.13 20.59 4.90
CA LEU A 75 5.94 21.56 4.16
C LEU A 75 5.12 22.27 3.09
N LEU A 76 4.27 21.55 2.35
CA LEU A 76 3.39 22.16 1.36
C LEU A 76 2.46 23.21 2.01
N ALA A 77 1.82 22.88 3.14
CA ALA A 77 0.95 23.81 3.86
C ALA A 77 1.70 25.07 4.33
N ILE A 78 2.90 24.90 4.87
CA ILE A 78 3.72 26.01 5.35
C ILE A 78 4.16 26.89 4.17
N SER A 79 4.58 26.29 3.06
CA SER A 79 4.92 27.01 1.83
C SER A 79 3.73 27.79 1.29
N GLU A 80 2.53 27.21 1.34
CA GLU A 80 1.28 27.88 0.94
C GLU A 80 0.93 29.07 1.83
N VAL A 81 1.22 29.02 3.12
CA VAL A 81 1.03 30.14 4.04
C VAL A 81 2.04 31.27 3.74
N LEU A 82 3.32 30.92 3.56
CA LEU A 82 4.42 31.90 3.56
C LEU A 82 4.68 32.57 2.20
N ILE A 83 4.48 31.87 1.09
CA ILE A 83 4.82 32.39 -0.25
C ILE A 83 3.65 33.23 -0.76
N THR A 84 3.81 34.53 -0.96
CA THR A 84 2.68 35.41 -1.37
C THR A 84 2.42 35.42 -2.88
N LYS A 85 3.44 35.21 -3.70
CA LYS A 85 3.33 35.32 -5.17
C LYS A 85 2.68 34.07 -5.77
N LYS A 86 1.56 34.26 -6.47
CA LYS A 86 0.73 33.18 -7.03
C LYS A 86 1.49 32.27 -8.00
N VAL A 87 2.44 32.82 -8.76
CA VAL A 87 3.23 32.10 -9.77
C VAL A 87 4.16 31.07 -9.12
N TYR A 88 4.87 31.43 -8.04
CA TYR A 88 5.77 30.52 -7.35
C TYR A 88 5.03 29.34 -6.71
N LEU A 89 3.84 29.59 -6.16
CA LEU A 89 2.99 28.53 -5.63
C LEU A 89 2.50 27.56 -6.70
N LEU A 90 2.07 28.08 -7.86
CA LEU A 90 1.65 27.24 -8.97
C LEU A 90 2.81 26.39 -9.50
N LEU A 91 3.98 27.00 -9.69
CA LEU A 91 5.18 26.29 -10.11
C LEU A 91 5.57 25.21 -9.10
N MET A 92 5.58 25.54 -7.81
CA MET A 92 5.87 24.58 -6.74
C MET A 92 4.88 23.40 -6.74
N ALA A 93 3.57 23.66 -6.85
CA ALA A 93 2.56 22.61 -6.87
C ALA A 93 2.71 21.68 -8.09
N VAL A 94 2.98 22.25 -9.27
CA VAL A 94 3.19 21.48 -10.51
C VAL A 94 4.48 20.65 -10.43
N VAL A 95 5.59 21.24 -9.97
CA VAL A 95 6.87 20.54 -9.86
C VAL A 95 6.80 19.46 -8.78
N ALA A 96 6.19 19.74 -7.63
CA ALA A 96 5.98 18.74 -6.57
C ALA A 96 5.10 17.59 -7.06
N ALA A 97 3.97 17.87 -7.72
CA ALA A 97 3.14 16.83 -8.33
C ALA A 97 3.91 16.04 -9.41
N GLY A 98 4.74 16.73 -10.20
CA GLY A 98 5.54 16.15 -11.28
C GLY A 98 6.59 15.14 -10.82
N THR A 99 6.95 15.13 -9.53
CA THR A 99 7.85 14.12 -8.96
C THR A 99 7.32 12.69 -9.09
N VAL A 100 6.00 12.49 -9.28
CA VAL A 100 5.40 11.20 -9.63
C VAL A 100 6.08 10.57 -10.85
N PHE A 101 6.35 11.35 -11.91
CA PHE A 101 6.93 10.83 -13.15
C PHE A 101 8.41 10.45 -13.04
N ILE A 102 9.09 10.86 -11.97
CA ILE A 102 10.48 10.47 -11.72
C ILE A 102 10.55 9.00 -11.28
N PHE A 103 9.56 8.56 -10.50
CA PHE A 103 9.56 7.22 -9.89
C PHE A 103 8.64 6.22 -10.59
N PHE A 104 7.62 6.72 -11.30
CA PHE A 104 6.65 5.87 -12.00
C PHE A 104 6.78 6.04 -13.51
N ILE A 105 6.75 4.90 -14.23
CA ILE A 105 6.78 4.89 -15.69
C ILE A 105 5.63 5.76 -16.21
N PRO A 106 5.88 6.65 -17.19
CA PRO A 106 4.83 7.46 -17.80
C PRO A 106 3.78 6.56 -18.45
N SER A 107 2.61 6.46 -17.82
CA SER A 107 1.43 5.79 -18.32
C SER A 107 0.24 6.77 -18.27
N LEU A 108 -0.84 6.45 -18.99
CA LEU A 108 -2.08 7.23 -18.93
C LEU A 108 -2.58 7.37 -17.47
N TRP A 109 -2.48 6.30 -16.69
CA TRP A 109 -2.91 6.27 -15.29
C TRP A 109 -1.99 7.07 -14.37
N SER A 110 -0.67 7.01 -14.58
CA SER A 110 0.30 7.88 -13.88
C SER A 110 0.04 9.36 -14.20
N PHE A 111 -0.38 9.68 -15.43
CA PHE A 111 -0.76 11.04 -15.82
C PHE A 111 -2.06 11.51 -15.14
N ILE A 112 -3.08 10.65 -15.06
CA ILE A 112 -4.29 10.93 -14.29
C ILE A 112 -3.94 11.12 -12.80
N GLY A 113 -3.06 10.27 -12.25
CA GLY A 113 -2.53 10.40 -10.90
C GLY A 113 -1.86 11.75 -10.67
N PHE A 114 -0.98 12.18 -11.58
CA PHE A 114 -0.35 13.50 -11.55
C PHE A 114 -1.39 14.64 -11.53
N ILE A 115 -2.41 14.59 -12.40
CA ILE A 115 -3.47 15.61 -12.42
C ILE A 115 -4.19 15.66 -11.07
N LEU A 116 -4.53 14.50 -10.48
CA LEU A 116 -5.19 14.45 -9.17
C LEU A 116 -4.32 15.01 -8.05
N VAL A 117 -3.01 14.73 -8.06
CA VAL A 117 -2.05 15.30 -7.11
C VAL A 117 -1.99 16.82 -7.25
N ALA A 118 -1.86 17.32 -8.48
CA ALA A 118 -1.82 18.75 -8.76
C ALA A 118 -3.14 19.44 -8.33
N LEU A 119 -4.29 18.86 -8.65
CA LEU A 119 -5.60 19.35 -8.22
C LEU A 119 -5.76 19.33 -6.70
N SER A 120 -5.28 18.28 -6.02
CA SER A 120 -5.25 18.19 -4.56
C SER A 120 -4.50 19.37 -3.96
N PHE A 121 -3.29 19.65 -4.46
CA PHE A 121 -2.47 20.76 -3.98
C PHE A 121 -3.11 22.12 -4.26
N LEU A 122 -3.65 22.33 -5.47
CA LEU A 122 -4.31 23.58 -5.85
C LEU A 122 -5.60 23.83 -5.05
N TYR A 123 -6.40 22.80 -4.83
CA TYR A 123 -7.60 22.88 -3.99
C TYR A 123 -7.22 23.22 -2.55
N TRP A 124 -6.25 22.49 -1.98
CA TRP A 124 -5.83 22.69 -0.61
C TRP A 124 -5.30 24.11 -0.38
N ARG A 125 -4.48 24.60 -1.31
CA ARG A 125 -4.02 25.99 -1.37
C ARG A 125 -5.18 26.98 -1.25
N ARG A 126 -6.23 26.79 -2.05
CA ARG A 126 -7.39 27.69 -2.07
C ARG A 126 -8.04 27.76 -0.69
N GLU A 127 -8.25 26.62 -0.06
CA GLU A 127 -8.86 26.54 1.29
C GLU A 127 -7.99 27.16 2.37
N VAL A 128 -6.67 26.91 2.34
CA VAL A 128 -5.72 27.54 3.27
C VAL A 128 -5.73 29.07 3.13
N ARG A 129 -5.83 29.59 1.90
CA ARG A 129 -5.90 31.03 1.65
C ARG A 129 -7.19 31.65 2.17
N ILE A 130 -8.32 31.00 1.90
CA ILE A 130 -9.62 31.44 2.42
C ILE A 130 -9.59 31.46 3.96
N ASP A 131 -9.01 30.44 4.61
CA ASP A 131 -8.89 30.41 6.07
C ASP A 131 -8.00 31.54 6.63
N ILE A 132 -6.90 31.88 5.95
CA ILE A 132 -6.04 33.02 6.34
C ILE A 132 -6.77 34.35 6.18
N GLU A 133 -7.47 34.55 5.06
CA GLU A 133 -8.14 35.82 4.73
C GLU A 133 -9.37 36.06 5.61
N THR A 134 -10.06 35.00 6.04
CA THR A 134 -11.30 35.11 6.82
C THR A 134 -11.09 35.20 8.33
N ARG A 135 -9.89 34.88 8.83
CA ARG A 135 -9.61 34.86 10.28
C ARG A 135 -8.82 36.07 10.75
N SER A 136 -9.21 36.59 11.91
CA SER A 136 -8.46 37.63 12.62
C SER A 136 -7.21 37.12 13.35
N LYS A 137 -7.11 35.81 13.62
CA LYS A 137 -5.98 35.18 14.31
C LYS A 137 -5.47 33.98 13.52
N PHE A 138 -4.18 34.01 13.19
CA PHE A 138 -3.47 32.89 12.58
C PHE A 138 -3.18 31.80 13.62
N LEU A 139 -3.65 30.58 13.36
CA LEU A 139 -3.42 29.41 14.20
C LEU A 139 -2.91 28.27 13.30
N PRO A 140 -1.59 27.94 13.33
CA PRO A 140 -0.99 26.99 12.39
C PRO A 140 -1.74 25.66 12.27
N HIS A 141 -2.06 25.04 13.41
CA HIS A 141 -2.76 23.77 13.46
C HIS A 141 -4.12 23.80 12.73
N ARG A 142 -4.86 24.92 12.84
CA ARG A 142 -6.19 25.07 12.24
C ARG A 142 -6.11 25.43 10.76
N THR A 143 -5.20 26.34 10.40
CA THR A 143 -5.00 26.78 9.03
C THR A 143 -4.45 25.65 8.15
N ILE A 144 -3.52 24.84 8.66
CA ILE A 144 -3.03 23.63 7.95
C ILE A 144 -4.16 22.61 7.77
N GLY A 145 -5.10 22.53 8.73
CA GLY A 145 -6.27 21.65 8.63
C GLY A 145 -7.33 22.08 7.62
N ALA A 146 -7.32 23.33 7.15
CA ALA A 146 -8.32 23.84 6.21
C ALA A 146 -8.20 23.10 4.86
N GLY A 147 -9.28 22.46 4.40
CA GLY A 147 -9.29 21.69 3.15
C GLY A 147 -8.51 20.36 3.17
N LEU A 148 -7.83 20.01 4.26
CA LEU A 148 -6.92 18.86 4.32
C LEU A 148 -7.63 17.53 4.07
N LYS A 149 -8.87 17.36 4.54
CA LYS A 149 -9.65 16.13 4.32
C LYS A 149 -9.79 15.80 2.85
N PHE A 150 -10.20 16.78 2.04
CA PHE A 150 -10.41 16.59 0.61
C PHE A 150 -9.08 16.39 -0.13
N ALA A 151 -8.05 17.16 0.25
CA ALA A 151 -6.71 17.04 -0.33
C ALA A 151 -6.12 15.63 -0.12
N VAL A 152 -6.20 15.11 1.11
CA VAL A 152 -5.77 13.75 1.43
C VAL A 152 -6.59 12.73 0.62
N THR A 153 -7.92 12.83 0.56
CA THR A 153 -8.74 11.90 -0.23
C THR A 153 -8.37 11.88 -1.72
N LEU A 154 -8.16 13.05 -2.34
CA LEU A 154 -7.72 13.13 -3.73
C LEU A 154 -6.34 12.49 -3.96
N LEU A 155 -5.42 12.69 -3.02
CA LEU A 155 -4.11 12.08 -3.11
C LEU A 155 -4.17 10.55 -2.91
N LEU A 156 -4.98 10.07 -1.96
CA LEU A 156 -5.19 8.63 -1.78
C LEU A 156 -5.77 8.00 -3.05
N LEU A 157 -6.70 8.69 -3.72
CA LEU A 157 -7.22 8.27 -5.01
C LEU A 157 -6.10 8.21 -6.07
N ALA A 158 -5.25 9.24 -6.14
CA ALA A 158 -4.10 9.25 -7.04
C ALA A 158 -3.13 8.08 -6.80
N ILE A 159 -2.81 7.81 -5.53
CA ILE A 159 -1.98 6.68 -5.10
C ILE A 159 -2.58 5.36 -5.58
N CYS A 160 -3.90 5.19 -5.47
CA CYS A 160 -4.58 3.97 -5.89
C CYS A 160 -4.61 3.81 -7.42
N LEU A 161 -4.74 4.90 -8.17
CA LEU A 161 -4.62 4.87 -9.65
C LEU A 161 -3.20 4.58 -10.11
N ILE A 162 -2.19 5.12 -9.44
CA ILE A 162 -0.78 4.81 -9.71
C ILE A 162 -0.51 3.33 -9.39
N TYR A 163 -1.03 2.83 -8.27
CA TYR A 163 -0.96 1.42 -7.91
C TYR A 163 -1.64 0.52 -8.96
N TYR A 164 -2.85 0.89 -9.40
CA TYR A 164 -3.55 0.21 -10.49
C TYR A 164 -2.69 0.17 -11.76
N SER A 165 -2.09 1.30 -12.14
CA SER A 165 -1.18 1.36 -13.29
C SER A 165 0.00 0.40 -13.14
N PHE A 166 0.59 0.35 -11.94
CA PHE A 166 1.72 -0.52 -11.65
C PHE A 166 1.33 -1.99 -11.80
N MET A 167 0.14 -2.36 -11.31
CA MET A 167 -0.40 -3.71 -11.40
C MET A 167 -0.76 -4.13 -12.84
N VAL A 168 -1.33 -3.23 -13.63
CA VAL A 168 -1.76 -3.52 -15.01
C VAL A 168 -0.59 -3.51 -15.99
N CYS A 169 0.34 -2.56 -15.85
CA CYS A 169 1.51 -2.46 -16.74
C CYS A 169 2.65 -3.42 -16.34
N GLY A 170 2.71 -3.83 -15.07
CA GLY A 170 3.68 -4.79 -14.58
C GLY A 170 3.31 -6.20 -15.02
N LYS A 171 4.07 -6.78 -15.96
CA LYS A 171 3.85 -8.15 -16.46
C LYS A 171 3.80 -9.22 -15.36
N ASP A 172 4.41 -8.95 -14.20
CA ASP A 172 4.53 -9.92 -13.11
C ASP A 172 3.65 -9.60 -11.89
N ALA A 173 3.00 -8.44 -11.83
CA ALA A 173 2.36 -8.00 -10.59
C ALA A 173 1.09 -8.82 -10.26
N GLY A 174 0.28 -9.13 -11.28
CA GLY A 174 -0.84 -10.06 -11.14
C GLY A 174 -0.37 -11.50 -10.85
N GLY A 175 0.75 -11.92 -11.44
CA GLY A 175 1.37 -13.22 -11.17
C GLY A 175 1.79 -13.36 -9.71
N ARG A 176 2.51 -12.35 -9.16
CA ARG A 176 2.95 -12.35 -7.76
C ARG A 176 1.82 -12.48 -6.75
N LEU A 177 0.65 -11.90 -7.03
CA LEU A 177 -0.52 -12.06 -6.17
C LEU A 177 -1.07 -13.48 -6.20
N LEU A 178 -1.18 -14.06 -7.41
CA LEU A 178 -1.58 -15.45 -7.58
C LEU A 178 -0.57 -16.38 -6.87
N ASP A 179 0.73 -16.17 -7.08
CA ASP A 179 1.79 -16.92 -6.41
C ASP A 179 1.68 -16.79 -4.88
N THR A 180 1.41 -15.59 -4.36
CA THR A 180 1.23 -15.37 -2.93
C THR A 180 -0.02 -16.09 -2.40
N ALA A 181 -1.12 -16.06 -3.14
CA ALA A 181 -2.34 -16.77 -2.79
C ALA A 181 -2.14 -18.29 -2.81
N VAL A 182 -1.44 -18.81 -3.83
CA VAL A 182 -1.08 -20.22 -3.96
C VAL A 182 -0.15 -20.66 -2.84
N ASN A 183 0.90 -19.90 -2.55
CA ASN A 183 1.83 -20.21 -1.46
C ASN A 183 1.14 -20.18 -0.09
N THR A 184 0.29 -19.19 0.16
CA THR A 184 -0.48 -19.08 1.41
C THR A 184 -1.50 -20.20 1.54
N GLY A 185 -2.19 -20.55 0.45
CA GLY A 185 -3.11 -21.67 0.38
C GLY A 185 -2.40 -23.00 0.64
N THR A 186 -1.26 -23.23 -0.01
CA THR A 186 -0.42 -24.42 0.17
C THR A 186 0.03 -24.58 1.62
N GLN A 187 0.57 -23.52 2.23
CA GLN A 187 0.94 -23.52 3.65
C GLN A 187 -0.25 -23.78 4.58
N THR A 188 -1.44 -23.28 4.23
CA THR A 188 -2.65 -23.48 5.03
C THR A 188 -3.12 -24.92 4.95
N VAL A 189 -3.17 -25.50 3.73
CA VAL A 189 -3.51 -26.92 3.52
C VAL A 189 -2.50 -27.82 4.22
N ASN A 190 -1.20 -27.55 4.11
CA ASN A 190 -0.14 -28.27 4.83
C ASN A 190 -0.36 -28.26 6.34
N LYS A 191 -0.71 -27.11 6.93
CA LYS A 191 -1.00 -26.99 8.37
C LYS A 191 -2.24 -27.81 8.76
N VAL A 192 -3.28 -27.80 7.91
CA VAL A 192 -4.51 -28.56 8.13
C VAL A 192 -4.23 -30.06 8.04
N LEU A 193 -3.54 -30.53 6.99
CA LEU A 193 -3.17 -31.93 6.84
C LEU A 193 -2.29 -32.43 7.99
N LYS A 194 -1.29 -31.64 8.40
CA LYS A 194 -0.48 -31.94 9.58
C LYS A 194 -1.32 -32.05 10.86
N PHE A 195 -2.36 -31.23 11.00
CA PHE A 195 -3.28 -31.32 12.13
C PHE A 195 -4.13 -32.60 12.11
N TYR A 196 -4.67 -32.98 10.95
CA TYR A 196 -5.53 -34.15 10.80
C TYR A 196 -4.77 -35.48 10.87
N TYR A 197 -3.65 -35.58 10.16
CA TYR A 197 -2.87 -36.82 10.01
C TYR A 197 -1.71 -36.95 11.02
N LYS A 198 -1.43 -35.90 11.80
CA LYS A 198 -0.38 -35.86 12.82
C LYS A 198 0.97 -36.31 12.24
N ASP A 199 1.59 -37.31 12.85
CA ASP A 199 2.92 -37.83 12.49
C ASP A 199 2.92 -38.61 11.17
N LYS A 200 1.76 -38.90 10.58
CA LYS A 200 1.66 -39.53 9.25
C LYS A 200 1.81 -38.53 8.09
N TYR A 201 1.87 -37.23 8.38
CA TYR A 201 1.97 -36.21 7.36
C TYR A 201 3.20 -35.32 7.51
N HIS A 202 4.04 -35.39 6.47
CA HIS A 202 5.20 -34.55 6.26
C HIS A 202 5.07 -33.88 4.89
N SER A 203 5.34 -32.58 4.80
CA SER A 203 5.22 -31.85 3.52
C SER A 203 6.29 -32.24 2.51
N ASP A 204 7.41 -32.74 3.02
CA ASP A 204 8.60 -33.20 2.28
C ASP A 204 8.55 -34.68 1.89
N GLN A 205 7.58 -35.46 2.39
CA GLN A 205 7.42 -36.86 1.98
C GLN A 205 6.88 -36.98 0.55
N GLU A 206 7.18 -38.09 -0.09
CA GLU A 206 6.69 -38.41 -1.44
C GLU A 206 5.18 -38.75 -1.43
N LEU A 207 4.51 -38.54 -2.56
CA LEU A 207 3.08 -38.81 -2.71
C LEU A 207 2.73 -40.28 -2.40
N ASP A 208 3.50 -41.22 -2.94
CA ASP A 208 3.26 -42.65 -2.71
C ASP A 208 3.52 -43.03 -1.25
N GLU A 209 4.54 -42.46 -0.61
CA GLU A 209 4.83 -42.65 0.82
C GLU A 209 3.67 -42.15 1.69
N PHE A 210 3.09 -41.00 1.36
CA PHE A 210 1.90 -40.49 2.03
C PHE A 210 0.69 -41.42 1.84
N ILE A 211 0.46 -41.96 0.64
CA ILE A 211 -0.65 -42.90 0.38
C ILE A 211 -0.48 -44.18 1.20
N ILE A 212 0.75 -44.70 1.32
CA ILE A 212 1.06 -45.88 2.13
C ILE A 212 0.81 -45.60 3.62
N SER A 213 1.20 -44.43 4.12
CA SER A 213 1.05 -44.09 5.55
C SER A 213 -0.41 -43.91 5.98
N ILE A 214 -1.27 -43.39 5.09
CA ILE A 214 -2.71 -43.19 5.36
C ILE A 214 -3.56 -44.45 5.15
N SER A 215 -3.17 -45.35 4.23
CA SER A 215 -3.92 -46.56 3.90
C SER A 215 -3.81 -47.66 4.97
N GLY A 216 -2.93 -47.49 5.96
CA GLY A 216 -2.70 -48.49 7.01
C GLY A 216 -1.91 -49.72 6.52
N LEU A 217 -1.42 -49.69 5.28
CA LEU A 217 -0.60 -50.74 4.67
C LEU A 217 0.72 -50.98 5.43
N GLU A 218 1.23 -49.95 6.11
CA GLU A 218 2.40 -50.05 6.98
C GLU A 218 2.20 -51.03 8.15
N GLN A 219 0.99 -51.07 8.72
CA GLN A 219 0.65 -51.98 9.81
C GLN A 219 0.50 -53.43 9.31
N ALA A 220 -0.01 -53.62 8.09
CA ALA A 220 -0.07 -54.93 7.44
C ALA A 220 1.33 -55.47 7.08
N ARG A 221 2.28 -54.59 6.73
CA ARG A 221 3.67 -54.97 6.44
C ARG A 221 4.43 -55.46 7.68
N LEU A 222 4.26 -54.78 8.81
CA LEU A 222 4.92 -55.13 10.09
C LEU A 222 4.38 -56.44 10.70
N GLU A 223 3.10 -56.75 10.51
CA GLU A 223 2.53 -58.05 10.91
C GLU A 223 3.05 -59.21 10.06
N PHE A 224 3.46 -58.95 8.81
CA PHE A 224 3.98 -59.96 7.90
C PHE A 224 5.47 -60.26 8.13
N GLU A 225 6.29 -59.26 8.46
CA GLU A 225 7.74 -59.46 8.72
C GLU A 225 8.05 -60.20 10.03
N THR A 226 7.09 -60.30 10.96
CA THR A 226 7.28 -60.93 12.27
C THR A 226 6.85 -62.39 12.34
N GLY A 227 6.24 -62.93 11.28
CA GLY A 227 5.83 -64.33 11.19
C GLY A 227 6.15 -64.92 9.82
N PHE A 228 6.82 -66.08 9.82
CA PHE A 228 7.27 -66.89 8.69
C PHE A 228 8.73 -66.69 8.26
N SER A 229 9.47 -67.80 8.30
CA SER A 229 10.78 -67.96 7.69
C SER A 229 10.66 -69.05 6.62
N GLU A 230 11.13 -68.74 5.42
CA GLU A 230 11.50 -69.67 4.31
C GLU A 230 10.46 -69.93 3.19
N ILE A 231 9.25 -69.36 3.21
CA ILE A 231 8.33 -69.38 2.03
C ILE A 231 8.33 -68.01 1.31
N ASP A 232 9.26 -67.12 1.68
CA ASP A 232 9.01 -65.68 1.64
C ASP A 232 9.17 -64.99 0.28
N SER A 233 10.11 -65.37 -0.60
CA SER A 233 10.43 -64.49 -1.73
C SER A 233 9.32 -64.31 -2.77
N ALA A 234 8.58 -65.37 -3.13
CA ALA A 234 7.50 -65.30 -4.12
C ALA A 234 6.21 -64.68 -3.56
N ILE A 235 5.98 -64.85 -2.25
CA ILE A 235 4.84 -64.22 -1.56
C ILE A 235 5.13 -62.74 -1.31
N THR A 236 6.37 -62.39 -0.93
CA THR A 236 6.81 -60.99 -0.81
C THR A 236 6.75 -60.27 -2.16
N GLU A 237 7.16 -60.91 -3.27
CA GLU A 237 7.06 -60.32 -4.62
C GLU A 237 5.60 -60.18 -5.10
N GLY A 238 4.71 -61.11 -4.74
CA GLY A 238 3.28 -61.02 -5.00
C GLY A 238 2.57 -59.93 -4.17
N ILE A 239 2.97 -59.74 -2.91
CA ILE A 239 2.42 -58.70 -2.03
C ILE A 239 2.93 -57.32 -2.44
N SER A 240 4.21 -57.18 -2.81
CA SER A 240 4.75 -55.91 -3.30
C SER A 240 4.09 -55.47 -4.60
N SER A 241 3.87 -56.40 -5.55
CA SER A 241 3.17 -56.08 -6.80
C SER A 241 1.70 -55.70 -6.60
N ALA A 242 0.98 -56.38 -5.70
CA ALA A 242 -0.39 -56.00 -5.35
C ALA A 242 -0.44 -54.64 -4.61
N GLN A 243 0.54 -54.36 -3.76
CA GLN A 243 0.67 -53.07 -3.08
C GLN A 243 0.93 -51.94 -4.08
N ASP A 244 1.83 -52.15 -5.05
CA ASP A 244 2.13 -51.16 -6.09
C ASP A 244 0.90 -50.85 -6.94
N GLU A 245 0.07 -51.86 -7.25
CA GLU A 245 -1.20 -51.68 -7.97
C GLU A 245 -2.21 -50.85 -7.16
N VAL A 246 -2.40 -51.16 -5.87
CA VAL A 246 -3.30 -50.41 -4.98
C VAL A 246 -2.84 -48.96 -4.78
N VAL A 247 -1.53 -48.73 -4.60
CA VAL A 247 -0.97 -47.38 -4.48
C VAL A 247 -1.13 -46.61 -5.79
N ALA A 248 -0.90 -47.26 -6.93
CA ALA A 248 -1.11 -46.65 -8.24
C ALA A 248 -2.57 -46.28 -8.50
N GLU A 249 -3.53 -47.13 -8.11
CA GLU A 249 -4.97 -46.85 -8.19
C GLU A 249 -5.35 -45.67 -7.28
N ALA A 250 -4.96 -45.70 -6.01
CA ALA A 250 -5.22 -44.61 -5.06
C ALA A 250 -4.61 -43.27 -5.50
N ARG A 251 -3.41 -43.31 -6.08
CA ARG A 251 -2.77 -42.14 -6.70
C ARG A 251 -3.61 -41.63 -7.87
N ASN A 252 -4.00 -42.50 -8.80
CA ASN A 252 -4.80 -42.12 -9.96
C ASN A 252 -6.15 -41.51 -9.55
N ASP A 253 -6.81 -42.07 -8.54
CA ASP A 253 -8.07 -41.55 -8.01
C ASP A 253 -7.90 -40.17 -7.38
N LEU A 254 -6.84 -39.96 -6.58
CA LEU A 254 -6.53 -38.65 -6.00
C LEU A 254 -6.24 -37.62 -7.09
N LEU A 255 -5.39 -37.97 -8.05
CA LEU A 255 -5.01 -37.11 -9.15
C LEU A 255 -6.21 -36.75 -10.05
N ALA A 256 -7.07 -37.73 -10.34
CA ALA A 256 -8.30 -37.52 -11.10
C ALA A 256 -9.30 -36.63 -10.35
N THR A 257 -9.41 -36.79 -9.02
CA THR A 257 -10.33 -35.98 -8.19
C THR A 257 -9.99 -34.49 -8.26
N PHE A 258 -8.70 -34.14 -8.26
CA PHE A 258 -8.24 -32.75 -8.34
C PHE A 258 -7.88 -32.32 -9.76
N ASP A 259 -8.00 -33.22 -10.74
CA ASP A 259 -7.63 -33.02 -12.14
C ASP A 259 -6.18 -32.52 -12.26
N ILE A 260 -5.25 -33.12 -11.52
CA ILE A 260 -3.82 -32.79 -11.59
C ILE A 260 -3.01 -34.01 -12.05
N THR A 261 -1.82 -33.78 -12.58
CA THR A 261 -0.84 -34.82 -12.88
C THR A 261 0.29 -34.73 -11.86
N ALA A 262 0.74 -35.86 -11.30
CA ALA A 262 1.95 -35.93 -10.47
C ALA A 262 2.55 -37.33 -10.55
N GLU A 263 3.87 -37.42 -10.42
CA GLU A 263 4.58 -38.69 -10.22
C GLU A 263 4.57 -39.09 -8.74
N GLY A 264 4.70 -40.39 -8.46
CA GLY A 264 4.66 -40.92 -7.09
C GLY A 264 5.80 -40.43 -6.19
N ASN A 265 6.93 -40.06 -6.80
CA ASN A 265 8.12 -39.51 -6.15
C ASN A 265 8.07 -37.98 -5.94
N GLU A 266 6.98 -37.31 -6.33
CA GLU A 266 6.83 -35.88 -6.08
C GLU A 266 6.50 -35.63 -4.60
N THR A 267 7.08 -34.56 -4.03
CA THR A 267 6.79 -34.17 -2.65
C THR A 267 5.35 -33.71 -2.48
N MET A 268 4.75 -34.00 -1.33
CA MET A 268 3.39 -33.58 -1.01
C MET A 268 3.19 -32.06 -1.10
N ASP A 269 4.20 -31.25 -0.77
CA ASP A 269 4.15 -29.79 -0.94
C ASP A 269 3.90 -29.37 -2.40
N ASN A 270 4.59 -30.02 -3.36
CA ASN A 270 4.40 -29.75 -4.78
C ASN A 270 3.03 -30.21 -5.28
N VAL A 271 2.58 -31.39 -4.84
CA VAL A 271 1.25 -31.92 -5.18
C VAL A 271 0.16 -30.98 -4.68
N ILE A 272 0.22 -30.57 -3.41
CA ILE A 272 -0.74 -29.63 -2.82
C ILE A 272 -0.67 -28.28 -3.51
N ARG A 273 0.53 -27.79 -3.82
CA ARG A 273 0.68 -26.54 -4.57
C ARG A 273 -0.05 -26.60 -5.91
N ARG A 274 0.09 -27.69 -6.68
CA ARG A 274 -0.65 -27.89 -7.95
C ARG A 274 -2.17 -27.94 -7.73
N ILE A 275 -2.63 -28.62 -6.67
CA ILE A 275 -4.07 -28.65 -6.31
C ILE A 275 -4.57 -27.23 -6.01
N VAL A 276 -3.83 -26.47 -5.20
CA VAL A 276 -4.20 -25.11 -4.82
C VAL A 276 -4.15 -24.18 -6.03
N GLU A 277 -3.09 -24.23 -6.82
CA GLU A 277 -2.92 -23.45 -8.05
C GLU A 277 -4.07 -23.69 -9.02
N LYS A 278 -4.40 -24.95 -9.29
CA LYS A 278 -5.52 -25.30 -10.18
C LYS A 278 -6.86 -24.78 -9.66
N ASN A 279 -7.11 -24.90 -8.36
CA ASN A 279 -8.33 -24.37 -7.76
C ASN A 279 -8.36 -22.84 -7.81
N VAL A 280 -7.26 -22.17 -7.46
CA VAL A 280 -7.13 -20.71 -7.54
C VAL A 280 -7.36 -20.25 -8.97
N ASP A 281 -6.72 -20.85 -9.96
CA ASP A 281 -6.90 -20.51 -11.37
C ASP A 281 -8.34 -20.70 -11.84
N LYS A 282 -8.99 -21.80 -11.45
CA LYS A 282 -10.40 -22.05 -11.80
C LYS A 282 -11.33 -20.92 -11.35
N TYR A 283 -11.10 -20.36 -10.16
CA TYR A 283 -11.96 -19.30 -9.61
C TYR A 283 -11.48 -17.89 -9.93
N VAL A 284 -10.17 -17.68 -10.11
CA VAL A 284 -9.57 -16.35 -10.24
C VAL A 284 -9.37 -15.96 -11.70
N ASN A 285 -9.08 -16.91 -12.59
CA ASN A 285 -8.83 -16.63 -14.00
C ASN A 285 -9.99 -15.87 -14.70
N PRO A 286 -11.28 -16.18 -14.46
CA PRO A 286 -12.38 -15.41 -15.03
C PRO A 286 -12.41 -13.93 -14.63
N TYR A 287 -11.78 -13.58 -13.50
CA TYR A 287 -11.75 -12.23 -12.94
C TYR A 287 -10.36 -11.58 -13.03
N LYS A 288 -9.39 -12.21 -13.69
CA LYS A 288 -7.99 -11.76 -13.73
C LYS A 288 -7.83 -10.30 -14.15
N GLU A 289 -8.64 -9.84 -15.11
CA GLU A 289 -8.63 -8.45 -15.59
C GLU A 289 -9.21 -7.46 -14.56
N LEU A 290 -10.11 -7.91 -13.68
CA LEU A 290 -10.78 -7.07 -12.67
C LEU A 290 -9.99 -6.99 -11.35
N ILE A 291 -9.13 -7.97 -11.06
CA ILE A 291 -8.34 -8.03 -9.82
C ILE A 291 -7.57 -6.73 -9.55
N PRO A 292 -6.80 -6.16 -10.51
CA PRO A 292 -6.08 -4.91 -10.24
C PRO A 292 -7.00 -3.76 -9.81
N ALA A 293 -8.18 -3.65 -10.42
CA ALA A 293 -9.16 -2.62 -10.08
C ALA A 293 -9.75 -2.85 -8.68
N LEU A 294 -10.12 -4.09 -8.36
CA LEU A 294 -10.65 -4.45 -7.03
C LEU A 294 -9.63 -4.22 -5.93
N ILE A 295 -8.37 -4.54 -6.14
CA ILE A 295 -7.31 -4.32 -5.14
C ILE A 295 -6.99 -2.83 -5.00
N ALA A 296 -6.91 -2.07 -6.09
CA ALA A 296 -6.75 -0.62 -6.01
C ALA A 296 -7.91 0.04 -5.26
N LEU A 297 -9.14 -0.44 -5.47
CA LEU A 297 -10.33 0.01 -4.75
C LEU A 297 -10.28 -0.37 -3.26
N ALA A 298 -9.89 -1.61 -2.95
CA ALA A 298 -9.71 -2.07 -1.57
C ALA A 298 -8.64 -1.22 -0.85
N LEU A 299 -7.50 -0.99 -1.52
CA LEU A 299 -6.42 -0.13 -1.03
C LEU A 299 -6.93 1.29 -0.74
N PHE A 300 -7.74 1.86 -1.64
CA PHE A 300 -8.36 3.17 -1.42
C PHE A 300 -9.21 3.19 -0.15
N PHE A 301 -10.10 2.22 0.03
CA PHE A 301 -10.95 2.16 1.21
C PHE A 301 -10.14 1.95 2.49
N THR A 302 -9.14 1.06 2.47
CA THR A 302 -8.24 0.84 3.61
C THR A 302 -7.50 2.13 3.98
N LEU A 303 -6.84 2.78 3.02
CA LEU A 303 -6.13 4.05 3.28
C LEU A 303 -7.08 5.17 3.71
N ASN A 304 -8.30 5.22 3.16
CA ASN A 304 -9.30 6.22 3.50
C ASN A 304 -9.86 6.01 4.92
N ILE A 305 -10.03 4.75 5.37
CA ILE A 305 -10.36 4.44 6.77
C ILE A 305 -9.29 4.99 7.70
N PHE A 306 -8.01 4.80 7.38
CA PHE A 306 -6.89 5.33 8.19
C PHE A 306 -6.59 6.81 7.96
N SER A 307 -7.34 7.49 7.09
CA SER A 307 -7.09 8.89 6.75
C SER A 307 -7.19 9.86 7.92
N PHE A 308 -7.93 9.51 8.98
CA PHE A 308 -7.98 10.33 10.19
C PHE A 308 -6.62 10.40 10.89
N ILE A 309 -5.88 9.29 10.94
CA ILE A 309 -4.53 9.23 11.53
C ILE A 309 -3.61 10.15 10.74
N TYR A 310 -3.63 10.04 9.41
CA TYR A 310 -2.83 10.90 8.53
C TYR A 310 -3.13 12.38 8.76
N ARG A 311 -4.39 12.76 8.90
CA ARG A 311 -4.77 14.16 9.14
C ARG A 311 -4.24 14.70 10.45
N GLU A 312 -4.32 13.93 11.54
CA GLU A 312 -3.79 14.36 12.84
C GLU A 312 -2.27 14.44 12.83
N LEU A 313 -1.59 13.47 12.19
CA LEU A 313 -0.14 13.49 12.03
C LEU A 313 0.32 14.69 11.20
N ILE A 314 -0.29 14.97 10.05
CA ILE A 314 0.03 16.14 9.21
C ILE A 314 -0.12 17.44 9.99
N LYS A 315 -1.18 17.58 10.79
CA LYS A 315 -1.40 18.77 11.63
C LYS A 315 -0.33 18.91 12.71
N SER A 316 0.09 17.79 13.30
CA SER A 316 1.13 17.74 14.33
C SER A 316 2.52 18.06 13.75
N PHE A 317 2.87 17.47 12.61
CA PHE A 317 4.09 17.77 11.87
C PHE A 317 4.11 19.22 11.37
N GLY A 318 2.99 19.73 10.86
CA GLY A 318 2.86 21.11 10.42
C GLY A 318 3.10 22.09 11.55
N TYR A 319 2.54 21.81 12.73
CA TYR A 319 2.81 22.59 13.94
C TYR A 319 4.30 22.54 14.32
N LEU A 320 4.91 21.34 14.34
CA LEU A 320 6.32 21.14 14.69
C LEU A 320 7.27 21.86 13.73
N ILE A 321 7.10 21.69 12.41
CA ILE A 321 7.95 22.34 11.40
C ILE A 321 7.79 23.86 11.48
N PHE A 322 6.57 24.37 11.69
CA PHE A 322 6.36 25.80 11.87
C PHE A 322 7.14 26.36 13.07
N HIS A 323 7.18 25.64 14.20
CA HIS A 323 7.98 26.04 15.37
C HIS A 323 9.48 25.98 15.09
N ILE A 324 9.95 24.95 14.38
CA ILE A 324 11.35 24.87 13.94
C ILE A 324 11.70 26.09 13.07
N LEU A 325 10.83 26.48 12.14
CA LEU A 325 11.08 27.64 11.28
C LEU A 325 11.07 28.98 12.04
N ILE A 326 10.28 29.11 13.10
CA ILE A 326 10.36 30.27 14.01
C ILE A 326 11.70 30.25 14.77
N TRP A 327 12.09 29.09 15.30
CA TRP A 327 13.33 28.93 16.05
C TRP A 327 14.56 29.25 15.20
N LEU A 328 14.56 28.81 13.94
CA LEU A 328 15.58 29.15 12.92
C LEU A 328 15.50 30.63 12.44
N LYS A 329 14.61 31.45 13.01
CA LYS A 329 14.34 32.84 12.60
C LYS A 329 13.96 32.98 11.12
N PHE A 330 13.47 31.90 10.53
CA PHE A 330 12.98 31.88 9.16
C PHE A 330 11.68 32.67 9.05
N ILE A 331 10.79 32.51 10.04
CA ILE A 331 9.50 33.21 10.18
C ILE A 331 9.56 34.20 11.35
N LYS A 332 9.04 35.41 11.16
CA LYS A 332 8.81 36.39 12.24
C LYS A 332 7.31 36.61 12.41
N VAL A 333 6.77 36.21 13.56
CA VAL A 333 5.36 36.44 13.89
C VAL A 333 5.20 37.85 14.46
N LYS A 334 4.43 38.71 13.79
CA LYS A 334 4.07 40.05 14.27
C LYS A 334 2.59 40.08 14.63
N LYS A 335 2.26 40.67 15.79
CA LYS A 335 0.88 40.97 16.16
C LYS A 335 0.56 42.36 15.62
N VAL A 336 -0.48 42.47 14.80
CA VAL A 336 -0.97 43.74 14.25
C VAL A 336 -2.39 43.94 14.78
N MET A 337 -2.67 45.10 15.38
CA MET A 337 -4.01 45.48 15.80
C MET A 337 -4.78 45.91 14.56
N VAL A 338 -5.85 45.20 14.21
CA VAL A 338 -6.72 45.53 13.08
C VAL A 338 -8.09 45.88 13.66
N GLU A 339 -8.60 47.07 13.32
CA GLU A 339 -9.98 47.45 13.64
C GLU A 339 -10.93 46.57 12.83
N ALA A 340 -11.70 45.72 13.53
CA ALA A 340 -12.68 44.83 12.90
C ALA A 340 -14.09 45.30 13.27
N GLU A 341 -14.87 45.69 12.27
CA GLU A 341 -16.30 45.97 12.46
C GLU A 341 -17.02 44.65 12.78
N LYS A 342 -17.68 44.58 13.94
CA LYS A 342 -18.49 43.44 14.36
C LYS A 342 -19.96 43.83 14.25
N ILE A 343 -20.73 43.09 13.43
CA ILE A 343 -22.19 43.21 13.41
C ILE A 343 -22.71 42.60 14.71
N THR A 344 -23.29 43.44 15.57
CA THR A 344 -24.05 43.03 16.75
C THR A 344 -25.54 43.16 16.43
N LEU A 345 -26.32 42.11 16.72
CA LEU A 345 -27.78 42.12 16.62
C LEU A 345 -28.40 42.77 17.86
#